data_AF-A0A1Y5TE55-F1
#
_entry.id   AF-A0A1Y5TE55-F1
#
_cell.length_a   1.000
_cell.length_b   1.000
_cell.length_c   1.000
_cell.angle_alpha   90.00
_cell.angle_beta   90.00
_cell.angle_gamma   90.00
#
_symmetry.space_group_name_H-M   'P 1'
#
loop_
_entity.id
_entity.type
_entity.pdbx_description
1 polymer ?
#
loop_
_entity_poly.entity_id
_entity_poly.type
_entity_poly.pdbx_seq_one_letter_code
_entity_poly.pdbx_strand_id
1 'polypeptide(L)' 'MTTETIPFDRRMLEALVCPLTRGILTYDADAQELVSKSAKLAYPIRNGIPIMLADEARTLDD' A
#
# COMPACT_ATOMS: atom_id res chain seq x y z
N MET A 1 -1.18 35.07 10.18
CA MET A 1 -1.13 34.00 9.18
C MET A 1 -0.22 32.92 9.75
N THR A 2 -0.77 31.99 10.52
CA THR A 2 -0.02 30.93 11.19
C THR A 2 0.01 29.73 10.25
N THR A 3 1.21 29.32 9.83
CA THR A 3 1.45 28.10 9.06
C THR A 3 1.08 26.89 9.91
N GLU A 4 0.01 26.19 9.54
CA GLU A 4 -0.43 24.94 10.16
C GLU A 4 0.38 23.79 9.58
N THR A 5 1.42 23.37 10.32
CA THR A 5 2.14 22.12 10.05
C THR A 5 1.24 20.98 10.51
N ILE A 6 0.51 20.34 9.59
CA ILE A 6 -0.28 19.14 9.90
C ILE A 6 0.70 18.04 10.30
N PRO A 7 0.75 17.61 11.58
CA PRO A 7 1.54 16.44 11.94
C PRO A 7 0.85 15.23 11.28
N PHE A 8 1.57 14.46 10.47
CA PHE A 8 1.05 13.23 9.89
C PHE A 8 0.75 12.23 11.03
N ASP A 9 -0.50 12.20 11.49
CA ASP A 9 -0.99 11.31 12.53
C ASP A 9 -0.83 9.85 12.08
N ARG A 10 -0.12 9.06 12.89
CA ARG A 10 0.20 7.65 12.59
C ARG A 10 -1.04 6.76 12.35
N ARG A 11 -2.19 7.17 12.91
CA ARG A 11 -3.49 6.52 12.71
C ARG A 11 -4.07 6.73 11.32
N MET A 12 -3.65 7.77 10.60
CA MET A 12 -4.07 8.05 9.22
C MET A 12 -3.41 7.08 8.23
N LEU A 13 -2.22 6.55 8.55
CA LEU A 13 -1.52 5.53 7.77
C LEU A 13 -2.10 4.11 7.96
N GLU A 14 -2.82 3.87 9.06
CA GLU A 14 -3.51 2.60 9.33
C GLU A 14 -4.83 2.45 8.53
N ALA A 15 -5.28 3.53 7.88
CA ALA A 15 -6.46 3.56 7.03
C ALA A 15 -6.17 3.23 5.55
N LEU A 16 -4.93 2.84 5.21
CA LEU A 16 -4.55 2.38 3.87
C LEU A 16 -5.00 0.93 3.67
N VAL A 17 -6.31 0.78 3.50
CA VAL A 17 -6.95 -0.49 3.15
C VAL A 17 -6.89 -0.72 1.64
N CYS A 18 -6.76 -1.98 1.23
CA CYS A 18 -6.78 -2.36 -0.18
C CYS A 18 -8.09 -1.87 -0.84
N PRO A 19 -8.06 -1.14 -1.96
CA PRO A 19 -9.28 -0.59 -2.57
C PRO A 19 -10.28 -1.66 -3.04
N LEU A 20 -9.80 -2.89 -3.31
CA LEU A 20 -10.63 -4.01 -3.77
C LEU A 20 -11.25 -4.82 -2.62
N THR A 21 -10.46 -5.13 -1.60
CA THR A 21 -10.87 -6.06 -0.53
C THR A 21 -11.15 -5.37 0.79
N ARG A 22 -10.78 -4.08 0.92
CA ARG A 22 -10.68 -3.33 2.17
C ARG A 22 -9.81 -4.05 3.23
N GLY A 23 -8.98 -4.98 2.78
CA GLY A 23 -8.08 -5.76 3.62
C GLY A 23 -6.77 -5.05 3.88
N ILE A 24 -6.04 -5.54 4.88
CA ILE A 24 -4.73 -5.05 5.27
C ILE A 24 -3.72 -5.41 4.17
N LEU A 25 -2.94 -4.44 3.71
CA LEU A 25 -1.78 -4.67 2.85
C LEU A 25 -0.55 -4.93 3.72
N THR A 26 0.19 -5.99 3.40
CA THR A 26 1.46 -6.30 4.06
C THR A 26 2.58 -5.71 3.23
N TYR A 27 3.39 -4.84 3.82
CA TYR A 27 4.59 -4.36 3.14
C TYR A 27 5.69 -5.40 3.21
N ASP A 28 6.16 -5.82 2.04
CA ASP A 28 7.32 -6.68 1.87
C ASP A 28 8.54 -5.81 1.59
N ALA A 29 9.43 -5.71 2.57
CA ALA A 29 10.62 -4.88 2.47
C ALA A 29 11.72 -5.49 1.58
N ASP A 30 11.71 -6.81 1.38
CA ASP A 30 12.69 -7.52 0.57
C ASP A 30 12.41 -7.28 -0.92
N ALA A 31 11.14 -7.43 -1.32
CA ALA A 31 10.69 -7.20 -2.67
C ALA A 31 10.36 -5.72 -2.97
N GLN A 32 10.25 -4.86 -1.94
CA GLN A 32 9.74 -3.49 -2.05
C GLN A 32 8.33 -3.47 -2.65
N GLU A 33 7.39 -4.27 -2.12
CA GLU A 33 6.03 -4.41 -2.64
C GLU A 33 4.98 -4.37 -1.52
N LEU A 34 3.75 -4.01 -1.83
CA LEU A 34 2.59 -4.14 -0.96
C LEU A 34 1.79 -5.37 -1.35
N VAL A 35 1.84 -6.39 -0.51
CA VAL A 35 1.17 -7.67 -0.69
C VAL A 35 -0.24 -7.64 -0.11
N SER A 36 -1.23 -7.90 -0.96
CA SER A 36 -2.61 -8.20 -0.57
C SER A 36 -2.85 -9.71 -0.61
N LYS A 37 -2.83 -10.36 0.56
CA LYS A 37 -3.16 -11.79 0.67
C LYS A 37 -4.59 -12.08 0.23
N SER A 38 -5.53 -11.19 0.56
CA SER A 38 -6.96 -11.36 0.22
C SER A 38 -7.22 -11.24 -1.29
N ALA A 39 -6.46 -10.40 -2.00
CA ALA A 39 -6.59 -10.26 -3.44
C ALA A 39 -5.66 -11.20 -4.22
N LYS A 40 -4.74 -11.91 -3.54
CA LYS A 40 -3.62 -12.64 -4.17
C LYS A 40 -2.83 -11.75 -5.15
N LEU A 41 -2.59 -10.50 -4.78
CA LEU A 41 -1.87 -9.52 -5.59
C LEU A 41 -0.76 -8.86 -4.78
N ALA A 42 0.37 -8.56 -5.42
CA ALA A 42 1.46 -7.76 -4.88
C ALA A 42 1.66 -6.51 -5.74
N TYR A 43 1.61 -5.33 -5.12
CA TYR A 43 1.74 -4.04 -5.78
C TYR A 43 3.17 -3.52 -5.61
N PRO A 44 3.94 -3.29 -6.69
CA PRO A 44 5.32 -2.86 -6.56
C PRO A 44 5.43 -1.42 -6.06
N ILE A 45 6.51 -1.13 -5.33
CA ILE A 45 6.88 0.24 -4.92
C ILE A 45 8.04 0.71 -5.80
N ARG A 46 7.85 1.85 -6.47
CA ARG A 46 8.86 2.48 -7.33
C ARG A 46 9.10 3.90 -6.85
N ASN A 47 10.36 4.25 -6.60
CA ASN A 47 10.75 5.57 -6.05
C ASN A 47 10.02 5.95 -4.74
N GLY A 48 9.69 4.95 -3.91
CA GLY A 48 8.91 5.16 -2.68
C GLY A 48 7.41 5.38 -2.90
N ILE A 49 6.92 5.28 -4.13
CA ILE A 49 5.50 5.41 -4.47
C ILE A 49 4.93 4.01 -4.75
N PRO A 50 3.89 3.58 -4.01
CA PRO A 50 3.22 2.31 -4.27
C PRO A 50 2.37 2.39 -5.54
N ILE A 51 2.62 1.49 -6.48
CA ILE A 51 1.88 1.39 -7.74
C ILE A 51 0.69 0.45 -7.52
N MET A 52 -0.43 1.00 -7.06
CA MET A 52 -1.68 0.25 -6.80
C MET A 52 -2.54 0.07 -8.07
N LEU A 53 -1.92 -0.27 -9.19
CA LEU A 53 -2.61 -0.57 -10.45
C LEU A 53 -2.72 -2.08 -10.62
N ALA A 54 -3.90 -2.58 -10.99
CA ALA A 54 -4.12 -4.01 -11.16
C ALA A 54 -3.26 -4.63 -12.29
N ASP A 55 -2.96 -3.85 -13.32
CA ASP A 55 -2.12 -4.27 -14.47
C ASP A 55 -0.65 -4.45 -14.08
N GLU A 56 -0.16 -3.61 -13.16
CA GLU A 56 1.20 -3.66 -12.63
C GLU A 56 1.32 -4.60 -11.41
N ALA A 57 0.20 -5.08 -10.90
CA ALA A 57 0.17 -5.94 -9.73
C ALA A 57 0.62 -7.35 -10.11
N ARG A 58 1.64 -7.85 -9.41
CA ARG A 58 2.09 -9.22 -9.56
C ARG A 58 1.09 -10.17 -8.91
N THR A 59 0.57 -11.12 -9.67
CA THR A 59 -0.30 -12.16 -9.11
C THR A 59 0.51 -13.10 -8.24
N LEU A 60 0.03 -13.33 -7.02
CA LEU A 60 0.59 -14.32 -6.11
C LEU A 60 -0.08 -15.64 -6.45
N ASP A 61 0.57 -16.42 -7.32
CA ASP A 61 0.21 -17.82 -7.55
C ASP A 61 0.65 -18.60 -6.29
N ASP A 62 -0.33 -18.93 -5.46
CA ASP A 62 -0.24 -19.91 -4.38
C ASP A 62 -1.26 -21.01 -4.67
#